data_AF-A0A0A2APV0-F1
#
_entry.id   AF-A0A0A2APV0-F1
#
_cell.length_a   1.000
_cell.length_b   1.000
_cell.length_c   1.000
_cell.angle_alpha   90.00
_cell.angle_beta   90.00
_cell.angle_gamma   90.00
#
_symmetry.space_group_name_H-M   'P 1'
#
loop_
_entity.id
_entity.type
_entity.pdbx_description
1 polymer ?
#
loop_
_entity_poly.entity_id
_entity_poly.type
_entity_poly.pdbx_seq_one_letter_code
_entity_poly.pdbx_strand_id
1 'polypeptide(L)'
;MEKSIEENPNSEKKRMEIKFSCEEDGISEYLDDGWNILKEDSQEKVCTWKSVPATKDCNMEKDKGCKITKPDKIGEEKIYLLEK
;
A
#
# COMPACT_ATOMS: atom_id res chain seq x y z
N MET A 1 -9.15 -2.16 50.72
CA MET A 1 -8.59 -3.25 49.91
C MET A 1 -8.16 -2.61 48.60
N GLU A 2 -6.92 -2.16 48.55
CA GLU A 2 -6.36 -1.44 47.42
C GLU A 2 -6.13 -2.46 46.30
N LYS A 3 -6.91 -2.34 45.23
CA LYS A 3 -6.66 -3.10 44.01
C LYS A 3 -5.42 -2.48 43.37
N SER A 4 -4.28 -3.07 43.66
CA SER A 4 -3.08 -2.91 42.84
C SER A 4 -3.48 -3.29 41.41
N ILE A 5 -3.70 -2.28 40.57
CA ILE A 5 -3.71 -2.48 39.13
C ILE A 5 -2.24 -2.78 38.83
N GLU A 6 -1.91 -4.07 38.74
CA GLU A 6 -0.65 -4.52 38.17
C GLU A 6 -0.52 -3.80 36.83
N GLU A 7 0.36 -2.80 36.82
CA GLU A 7 0.94 -2.27 35.61
C GLU A 7 1.54 -3.46 34.90
N ASN A 8 0.77 -4.04 33.97
CA ASN A 8 1.34 -4.92 32.97
C ASN A 8 2.47 -4.08 32.38
N PRO A 9 3.72 -4.58 32.36
CA PRO A 9 4.74 -3.93 31.57
C PRO A 9 4.21 -4.06 30.16
N ASN A 10 3.57 -2.99 29.68
CA ASN A 10 3.38 -2.77 28.27
C ASN A 10 4.81 -2.59 27.79
N SER A 11 5.49 -3.72 27.59
CA SER A 11 6.59 -3.84 26.66
C SER A 11 5.98 -3.23 25.43
N GLU A 12 6.30 -1.96 25.18
CA GLU A 12 5.81 -1.19 24.05
C GLU A 12 6.35 -1.88 22.80
N LYS A 13 5.72 -3.01 22.44
CA LYS A 13 6.03 -3.78 21.25
C LYS A 13 5.85 -2.79 20.13
N LYS A 14 6.95 -2.44 19.47
CA LYS A 14 6.91 -1.47 18.39
C LYS A 14 6.09 -2.12 17.30
N ARG A 15 5.02 -1.45 16.89
CA ARG A 15 4.17 -1.90 15.79
C ARG A 15 4.30 -0.93 14.65
N MET A 16 4.40 -1.45 13.44
CA MET A 16 4.35 -0.65 12.22
C MET A 16 3.49 -1.32 11.18
N GLU A 17 2.81 -0.51 10.38
CA GLU A 17 2.08 -0.97 9.20
C GLU A 17 2.84 -0.49 7.97
N ILE A 18 3.18 -1.41 7.07
CA ILE A 18 3.84 -1.12 5.81
C ILE A 18 2.97 -1.60 4.65
N LYS A 19 3.00 -0.87 3.54
CA LYS A 19 2.17 -1.14 2.37
C LYS A 19 3.07 -1.16 1.17
N PHE A 20 2.98 -2.24 0.41
CA PHE A 20 3.64 -2.34 -0.87
C PHE A 20 2.59 -2.40 -1.95
N SER A 21 2.60 -1.42 -2.84
CA SER A 21 1.71 -1.38 -3.98
C SER A 21 2.46 -1.90 -5.21
N CYS A 22 1.75 -2.57 -6.13
CA CYS A 22 2.16 -2.63 -7.53
C CYS A 22 3.50 -3.33 -7.78
N GLU A 23 3.59 -4.57 -7.28
CA GLU A 23 4.73 -5.48 -7.47
C GLU A 23 6.04 -5.02 -6.79
N GLU A 24 5.97 -4.00 -5.93
CA GLU A 24 7.02 -3.80 -4.92
C GLU A 24 6.86 -4.89 -3.85
N ASP A 25 7.91 -5.66 -3.57
CA ASP A 25 7.91 -6.65 -2.49
C ASP A 25 9.17 -6.42 -1.65
N GLY A 26 9.10 -5.43 -0.77
CA GLY A 26 10.20 -5.00 0.11
C GLY A 26 10.08 -5.54 1.54
N ILE A 27 9.12 -6.43 1.81
CA ILE A 27 8.87 -7.00 3.16
C ILE A 27 10.09 -7.75 3.69
N SER A 28 10.91 -8.30 2.80
CA SER A 28 12.09 -9.09 3.13
C SER A 28 13.11 -8.32 3.97
N GLU A 29 13.28 -7.01 3.74
CA GLU A 29 14.21 -6.16 4.53
C GLU A 29 13.77 -6.04 5.99
N TYR A 30 12.45 -6.00 6.23
CA TYR A 30 11.88 -5.93 7.57
C TYR A 30 11.99 -7.27 8.30
N LEU A 31 11.76 -8.38 7.58
CA LEU A 31 11.94 -9.72 8.12
C LEU A 31 13.40 -9.98 8.54
N ASP A 32 14.37 -9.50 7.76
CA ASP A 32 15.80 -9.62 8.06
C ASP A 32 16.22 -8.75 9.27
N ASP A 33 15.64 -7.54 9.40
CA ASP A 33 15.86 -6.66 10.58
C ASP A 33 15.25 -7.25 11.88
N GLY A 34 14.46 -8.32 11.79
CA GLY A 34 13.87 -9.03 12.92
C GLY A 34 12.45 -8.59 13.28
N TRP A 35 11.72 -8.01 12.34
CA TRP A 35 10.28 -7.74 12.50
C TRP A 35 9.46 -9.01 12.25
N ASN A 36 8.39 -9.19 13.02
CA ASN A 36 7.46 -10.30 12.87
C ASN A 36 6.16 -9.84 12.21
N ILE A 37 5.68 -10.56 11.20
CA ILE A 37 4.39 -10.27 10.57
C ILE A 37 3.27 -10.71 11.52
N LEU A 38 2.47 -9.75 11.98
CA LEU A 38 1.25 -9.95 12.74
C LEU A 38 0.03 -10.21 11.84
N LYS A 39 -0.07 -9.47 10.74
CA LYS A 39 -1.19 -9.56 9.79
C LYS A 39 -0.71 -9.23 8.39
N GLU A 40 -1.21 -9.97 7.41
CA GLU A 40 -1.07 -9.70 5.97
C GLU A 40 -2.48 -9.47 5.40
N ASP A 41 -2.62 -8.44 4.56
CA ASP A 41 -3.85 -8.11 3.82
C ASP A 41 -3.47 -7.77 2.38
N SER A 42 -4.35 -8.03 1.42
CA SER A 42 -4.09 -7.78 -0.01
C SER A 42 -5.30 -7.11 -0.65
N GLN A 43 -5.09 -5.98 -1.32
CA GLN A 43 -6.15 -5.16 -1.91
C GLN A 43 -5.82 -4.80 -3.35
N GLU A 44 -6.81 -4.85 -4.24
CA GLU A 44 -6.62 -4.44 -5.63
C GLU A 44 -6.49 -2.91 -5.73
N LYS A 45 -5.43 -2.43 -6.41
CA LYS A 45 -5.14 -0.99 -6.55
C LYS A 45 -4.68 -0.65 -7.97
N VAL A 46 -5.05 0.53 -8.43
CA VAL A 46 -4.57 1.07 -9.70
C VAL A 46 -3.12 1.53 -9.53
N CYS A 47 -2.22 0.92 -10.29
CA CYS A 47 -0.78 1.16 -10.23
C CYS A 47 -0.32 2.28 -11.13
N THR A 48 -0.83 2.28 -12.34
CA THR A 48 -0.49 3.29 -13.34
C THR A 48 -1.74 3.81 -13.98
N TRP A 49 -1.71 5.11 -14.29
CA TRP A 49 -2.75 5.79 -15.03
C TRP A 49 -2.21 6.12 -16.41
N LYS A 50 -2.92 5.73 -17.48
CA LYS A 50 -2.58 6.14 -18.85
C LYS A 50 -3.54 7.20 -19.35
N SER A 51 -3.00 8.13 -20.13
CA SER A 51 -3.81 9.06 -20.92
C SER A 51 -4.10 8.44 -22.28
N VAL A 52 -5.38 8.25 -22.60
CA VAL A 52 -5.83 7.76 -23.90
C VAL A 52 -6.68 8.82 -24.60
N PRO A 53 -6.77 8.81 -25.93
CA PRO A 53 -7.66 9.71 -26.66
C PRO A 53 -9.11 9.47 -26.26
N ALA A 54 -9.86 10.57 -26.06
CA ALA A 54 -11.27 10.54 -25.69
C ALA A 54 -12.16 9.95 -26.81
N THR A 55 -11.77 10.16 -28.07
CA THR A 55 -12.50 9.76 -29.28
C THR A 55 -11.53 9.20 -30.33
N LYS A 56 -12.04 8.45 -31.32
CA LYS A 56 -11.21 7.85 -32.39
C LYS A 56 -10.58 8.90 -33.32
N ASP A 57 -11.21 10.06 -33.49
CA ASP A 57 -10.78 11.19 -34.33
C ASP A 57 -9.99 12.25 -33.54
N CYS A 58 -9.47 11.88 -32.37
CA CYS A 58 -8.84 12.79 -31.45
C CYS A 58 -7.37 13.04 -31.80
N ASN A 59 -7.02 14.29 -32.16
CA ASN A 59 -5.63 14.69 -32.35
C ASN A 59 -5.05 15.23 -31.04
N MET A 60 -4.29 14.39 -30.33
CA MET A 60 -3.76 14.67 -28.98
C MET A 60 -2.81 15.90 -28.93
N GLU A 61 -2.26 16.34 -30.06
CA GLU A 61 -1.37 17.52 -30.12
C GLU A 61 -2.12 18.83 -30.35
N LYS A 62 -3.29 18.77 -31.01
CA LYS A 62 -4.04 19.96 -31.44
C LYS A 62 -5.27 20.25 -30.57
N ASP A 63 -5.94 19.21 -30.08
CA ASP A 63 -7.18 19.35 -29.31
C ASP A 63 -6.90 19.37 -27.80
N LYS A 64 -6.78 20.59 -27.25
CA LYS A 64 -6.67 20.82 -25.80
C LYS A 64 -7.95 20.33 -25.11
N GLY A 65 -7.85 19.18 -24.43
CA GLY A 65 -8.98 18.57 -23.70
C GLY A 65 -9.37 17.17 -24.17
N CYS A 66 -8.70 16.64 -25.20
CA CYS A 66 -9.06 15.36 -25.79
C CYS A 66 -8.38 14.12 -25.13
N LYS A 67 -7.74 14.30 -23.97
CA LYS A 67 -7.11 13.22 -23.20
C LYS A 67 -8.00 12.78 -22.03
N ILE A 68 -8.25 11.47 -21.91
CA ILE A 68 -8.91 10.86 -20.76
C ILE A 68 -7.92 9.98 -20.03
N THR A 69 -7.84 10.15 -18.71
CA THR A 69 -7.05 9.29 -17.84
C THR A 69 -7.85 8.02 -17.52
N LYS A 70 -7.28 6.85 -17.79
CA LYS A 70 -7.87 5.55 -17.43
C LYS A 70 -6.84 4.70 -16.68
N PRO A 71 -7.28 3.77 -15.81
CA PRO A 71 -6.37 2.81 -15.19
C PRO A 71 -5.67 2.00 -16.29
N ASP A 72 -4.35 2.00 -16.27
CA ASP A 72 -3.51 1.29 -17.24
C ASP A 72 -3.16 -0.09 -16.73
N LYS A 73 -2.56 -0.14 -15.54
CA LYS A 73 -2.27 -1.37 -14.81
C LYS A 73 -3.02 -1.35 -13.49
N ILE A 74 -3.72 -2.44 -13.25
CA ILE A 74 -4.31 -2.78 -11.95
C ILE A 74 -3.41 -3.84 -11.36
N GLY A 75 -2.94 -3.62 -10.14
CA GLY A 75 -2.09 -4.56 -9.42
C GLY A 75 -2.59 -4.77 -8.01
N GLU A 76 -1.83 -5.57 -7.26
CA GLU A 76 -2.13 -5.85 -5.87
C GLU A 76 -1.33 -4.92 -4.97
N GLU A 77 -1.97 -4.42 -3.91
CA GLU A 77 -1.34 -3.79 -2.78
C GLU A 77 -1.36 -4.75 -1.59
N LYS A 78 -0.19 -5.11 -1.08
CA LYS A 78 -0.05 -5.91 0.12
C LYS A 78 0.20 -5.00 1.32
N ILE A 79 -0.51 -5.25 2.41
CA ILE A 79 -0.45 -4.49 3.65
C ILE A 79 0.03 -5.45 4.74
N TYR A 80 1.16 -5.12 5.36
CA TYR A 80 1.76 -5.91 6.43
C TYR A 80 1.71 -5.12 7.74
N LEU A 81 1.16 -5.74 8.77
CA LEU A 81 1.30 -5.28 10.15
C LEU A 81 2.46 -6.03 10.79
N LEU A 82 3.46 -5.31 11.28
CA LEU A 82 4.67 -5.85 11.88
C LEU A 82 4.77 -5.55 13.38
N GLU A 83 5.41 -6.43 14.14
CA GLU A 83 5.81 -6.20 15.53
C GLU A 83 7.29 -6.51 15.81
N LYS A 84 7.90 -5.73 16.71
CA LYS A 84 9.25 -5.93 17.24
C LYS A 84 9.31 -5.59 18.73
#